data_AF-A0A2P2HX66-F1
#
_entry.id   AF-A0A2P2HX66-F1
#
_cell.length_a   1.000
_cell.length_b   1.000
_cell.length_c   1.000
_cell.angle_alpha   90.00
_cell.angle_beta   90.00
_cell.angle_gamma   90.00
#
_symmetry.space_group_name_H-M   'P 1'
#
loop_
_entity.id
_entity.type
_entity.pdbx_description
1 polymer ?
#
loop_
_entity_poly.entity_id
_entity_poly.type
_entity_poly.pdbx_seq_one_letter_code
_entity_poly.pdbx_strand_id
1 'polypeptide(L)'
;QHFRYGDTSEIFKPADLSKLSPSAVFATFGLGFCLSMLFFMDQNIGSAMVNNPCNKLKKGPAYHLDMLVVGIMNAFLSIFGLPWMHACLPHSPLHVRSLADVEERVDQGHVYEIIVKVRETRITGLSSNILIGLSMFMLPYPLAYIPTAVLDGLFLYMAVTALNGNQMFERITLLFMEQAAYPPNHYIRRVPQRNIHKFTILQVIQLVVMCSFGFAPYAYMKMMFPVLLLMLLPVRHKIVPHFIEAKYLAALDGQHQ
;
A
#
# COMPACT_ATOMS: atom_id res chain seq x y z
N GLN A 1 12.46 1.48 -28.00
CA GLN A 1 12.62 0.01 -28.08
C GLN A 1 11.38 -0.55 -28.76
N HIS A 2 11.49 -1.06 -29.99
CA HIS A 2 10.33 -1.61 -30.71
C HIS A 2 9.87 -2.92 -30.04
N PHE A 3 8.62 -2.93 -29.57
CA PHE A 3 7.96 -4.14 -29.09
C PHE A 3 7.75 -5.07 -30.28
N ARG A 4 8.63 -6.08 -30.38
CA ARG A 4 8.58 -7.10 -31.43
C ARG A 4 7.51 -8.11 -31.01
N TYR A 5 6.30 -8.00 -31.56
CA TYR A 5 5.30 -9.05 -31.43
C TYR A 5 5.87 -10.30 -32.10
N GLY A 6 6.35 -11.25 -31.28
CA GLY A 6 6.73 -12.56 -31.76
C GLY A 6 5.48 -13.28 -32.25
N ASP A 7 5.52 -13.74 -33.49
CA ASP A 7 4.47 -14.55 -34.10
C ASP A 7 4.14 -15.77 -33.22
N THR A 8 2.86 -15.88 -32.84
CA THR A 8 2.20 -17.14 -32.47
C THR A 8 2.90 -18.03 -31.43
N SER A 9 3.14 -17.51 -30.23
CA SER A 9 3.13 -18.38 -29.04
C SER A 9 1.69 -18.50 -28.55
N GLU A 10 1.11 -19.70 -28.59
CA GLU A 10 -0.20 -19.98 -28.00
C GLU A 10 -0.29 -19.40 -26.59
N ILE A 11 -1.05 -18.30 -26.43
CA ILE A 11 -1.19 -17.53 -25.18
C ILE A 11 -1.72 -18.42 -24.03
N PHE A 12 -2.27 -19.59 -24.36
CA PHE A 12 -2.84 -20.57 -23.44
C PHE A 12 -2.10 -21.90 -23.40
N LYS A 13 -0.80 -21.95 -23.73
CA LYS A 13 -0.03 -23.18 -23.53
C LYS A 13 0.23 -23.40 -22.02
N PRO A 14 -0.26 -24.51 -21.41
CA PRO A 14 0.00 -24.78 -20.00
C PRO A 14 1.51 -24.97 -19.77
N ALA A 15 2.00 -24.54 -18.61
CA ALA A 15 3.42 -24.68 -18.27
C ALA A 15 3.86 -26.16 -18.30
N ASP A 16 4.91 -26.47 -19.08
CA ASP A 16 5.51 -27.82 -19.19
C ASP A 16 6.23 -28.20 -17.87
N LEU A 17 5.46 -28.65 -16.87
CA LEU A 17 5.97 -29.06 -15.54
C LEU A 17 6.81 -30.35 -15.58
N SER A 18 6.68 -31.15 -16.63
CA SER A 18 7.30 -32.49 -16.75
C SER A 18 8.77 -32.48 -17.16
N LYS A 19 9.33 -31.31 -17.54
CA LYS A 19 10.75 -31.16 -17.94
C LYS A 19 11.67 -30.66 -16.83
N LEU A 20 11.14 -30.38 -15.63
CA LEU A 20 11.93 -29.77 -14.55
C LEU A 20 12.76 -30.79 -13.76
N SER A 21 14.02 -30.43 -13.49
CA SER A 21 14.89 -31.15 -12.54
C SER A 21 14.28 -31.12 -11.13
N PRO A 22 14.35 -32.23 -10.36
CA PRO A 22 13.90 -32.26 -8.97
C PRO A 22 14.51 -31.16 -8.10
N SER A 23 15.78 -30.80 -8.33
CA SER A 23 16.45 -29.71 -7.61
C SER A 23 15.83 -28.34 -7.88
N ALA A 24 15.36 -28.10 -9.11
CA ALA A 24 14.69 -26.86 -9.47
C ALA A 24 13.32 -26.75 -8.79
N VAL A 25 12.60 -27.88 -8.64
CA VAL A 25 11.30 -27.92 -7.94
C VAL A 25 11.44 -27.56 -6.45
N PHE A 26 12.48 -28.07 -5.78
CA PHE A 26 12.74 -27.69 -4.39
C PHE A 26 13.14 -26.20 -4.25
N ALA A 27 13.94 -25.68 -5.18
CA ALA A 27 14.33 -24.27 -5.18
C ALA A 27 13.12 -23.34 -5.42
N THR A 28 12.23 -23.69 -6.35
CA THR A 28 11.02 -22.91 -6.63
C THR A 28 10.01 -22.96 -5.48
N PHE A 29 9.96 -24.05 -4.72
CA PHE A 29 9.14 -24.11 -3.50
C PHE A 29 9.60 -23.08 -2.45
N GLY A 30 10.92 -22.98 -2.22
CA GLY A 30 11.49 -21.98 -1.30
C GLY A 30 11.21 -20.55 -1.75
N LEU A 31 11.42 -20.25 -3.02
CA LEU A 31 11.13 -18.92 -3.60
C LEU A 31 9.62 -18.61 -3.58
N GLY A 32 8.78 -19.60 -3.88
CA GLY A 32 7.33 -19.49 -3.85
C GLY A 32 6.79 -19.22 -2.46
N PHE A 33 7.38 -19.82 -1.42
CA PHE A 33 7.05 -19.53 -0.03
C PHE A 33 7.36 -18.07 0.35
N CYS A 34 8.56 -17.56 0.01
CA CYS A 34 8.91 -16.16 0.26
C CYS A 34 7.97 -15.19 -0.47
N LEU A 35 7.59 -15.51 -1.71
CA LEU A 35 6.68 -14.70 -2.51
C LEU A 35 5.24 -14.74 -1.99
N SER A 36 4.78 -15.89 -1.49
CA SER A 36 3.48 -16.03 -0.82
C SER A 36 3.42 -15.16 0.44
N MET A 37 4.49 -15.12 1.22
CA MET A 37 4.60 -14.25 2.40
C MET A 37 4.54 -12.76 2.03
N LEU A 38 5.16 -12.34 0.92
CA LEU A 38 5.02 -10.98 0.40
C LEU A 38 3.57 -10.63 0.09
N PHE A 39 2.90 -11.49 -0.66
CA PHE A 39 1.51 -11.28 -1.07
C PHE A 39 0.58 -11.23 0.13
N PHE A 40 0.80 -12.09 1.12
CA PHE A 40 0.07 -12.05 2.37
C PHE A 40 0.27 -10.71 3.11
N MET A 41 1.50 -10.21 3.19
CA MET A 41 1.76 -8.92 3.86
C MET A 41 1.12 -7.75 3.10
N ASP A 42 1.33 -7.66 1.79
CA ASP A 42 0.80 -6.57 0.96
C ASP A 42 -0.73 -6.52 1.00
N GLN A 43 -1.40 -7.69 0.90
CA GLN A 43 -2.84 -7.76 0.94
C GLN A 43 -3.39 -7.41 2.33
N ASN A 44 -2.75 -7.84 3.43
CA ASN A 44 -3.18 -7.46 4.78
C ASN A 44 -2.96 -5.97 5.05
N ILE A 45 -1.83 -5.41 4.66
CA ILE A 45 -1.54 -3.98 4.82
C ILE A 45 -2.51 -3.14 3.99
N GLY A 46 -2.73 -3.51 2.72
CA GLY A 46 -3.68 -2.84 1.85
C GLY A 46 -5.12 -2.89 2.37
N SER A 47 -5.56 -4.06 2.84
CA SER A 47 -6.89 -4.23 3.42
C SER A 47 -7.04 -3.48 4.75
N ALA A 48 -6.01 -3.46 5.61
CA ALA A 48 -6.03 -2.70 6.86
C ALA A 48 -6.07 -1.18 6.62
N MET A 49 -5.39 -0.70 5.57
CA MET A 49 -5.42 0.72 5.18
C MET A 49 -6.80 1.15 4.69
N VAL A 50 -7.47 0.32 3.88
CA VAL A 50 -8.85 0.57 3.42
C VAL A 50 -9.84 0.47 4.58
N ASN A 51 -9.70 -0.54 5.43
CA ASN A 51 -10.56 -0.79 6.59
C ASN A 51 -10.20 0.07 7.82
N ASN A 52 -9.40 1.11 7.64
CA ASN A 52 -9.09 2.04 8.71
C ASN A 52 -10.41 2.66 9.24
N PRO A 53 -10.66 2.67 10.57
CA PRO A 53 -11.86 3.28 11.16
C PRO A 53 -12.11 4.72 10.72
N CYS A 54 -11.06 5.47 10.37
CA CYS A 54 -11.15 6.83 9.81
C CYS A 54 -12.01 6.90 8.53
N ASN A 55 -12.01 5.83 7.72
CA ASN A 55 -12.78 5.76 6.47
C ASN A 55 -14.28 5.48 6.71
N LYS A 56 -14.70 5.18 7.95
CA LYS A 56 -16.10 4.94 8.35
C LYS A 56 -16.87 4.02 7.39
N LEU A 57 -16.23 2.92 6.98
CA LEU A 57 -16.87 1.90 6.16
C LEU A 57 -18.03 1.25 6.93
N LYS A 58 -19.11 0.92 6.22
CA LYS A 58 -20.32 0.33 6.79
C LYS A 58 -20.27 -1.19 6.84
N LYS A 59 -19.65 -1.81 5.84
CA LYS A 59 -19.46 -3.27 5.81
C LYS A 59 -18.23 -3.65 6.60
N GLY A 60 -18.32 -4.78 7.32
CA GLY A 60 -17.22 -5.32 8.09
C GLY A 60 -16.06 -5.79 7.19
N PRO A 61 -14.84 -5.87 7.75
CA PRO A 61 -13.67 -6.31 7.00
C PRO A 61 -13.73 -7.81 6.70
N ALA A 62 -13.26 -8.22 5.52
CA ALA A 62 -13.30 -9.61 5.04
C ALA A 62 -11.90 -10.15 4.69
N TYR A 63 -10.91 -9.96 5.58
CA TYR A 63 -9.50 -10.30 5.32
C TYR A 63 -9.28 -11.72 4.78
N HIS A 64 -9.93 -12.74 5.37
CA HIS A 64 -9.74 -14.14 4.95
C HIS A 64 -10.35 -14.44 3.59
N LEU A 65 -11.51 -13.85 3.28
CA LEU A 65 -12.16 -14.04 1.99
C LEU A 65 -11.33 -13.39 0.88
N ASP A 66 -10.81 -12.19 1.13
CA ASP A 66 -9.95 -11.48 0.19
C ASP A 66 -8.68 -12.31 -0.14
N MET A 67 -8.04 -12.90 0.88
CA MET A 67 -6.88 -13.79 0.68
C MET A 67 -7.21 -15.03 -0.13
N LEU A 68 -8.35 -15.68 0.15
CA LEU A 68 -8.78 -16.87 -0.57
C LEU A 68 -9.02 -16.56 -2.06
N VAL A 69 -9.72 -15.46 -2.36
CA VAL A 69 -10.01 -15.04 -3.73
C VAL A 69 -8.73 -14.72 -4.50
N VAL A 70 -7.80 -13.96 -3.89
CA VAL A 70 -6.51 -13.64 -4.51
C VAL A 70 -5.67 -14.91 -4.72
N GLY A 71 -5.70 -15.85 -3.79
CA GLY A 71 -5.02 -17.14 -3.93
C GLY A 71 -5.55 -17.98 -5.09
N ILE A 72 -6.88 -18.10 -5.22
CA ILE A 72 -7.52 -18.83 -6.33
C ILE A 72 -7.21 -18.16 -7.67
N MET A 73 -7.30 -16.82 -7.74
CA MET A 73 -6.98 -16.08 -8.96
C MET A 73 -5.51 -16.26 -9.37
N ASN A 74 -4.57 -16.15 -8.43
CA ASN A 74 -3.15 -16.32 -8.75
C ASN A 74 -2.78 -17.76 -9.10
N ALA A 75 -3.46 -18.76 -8.50
CA ALA A 75 -3.30 -20.16 -8.91
C ALA A 75 -3.71 -20.35 -10.38
N PHE A 76 -4.84 -19.76 -10.80
CA PHE A 76 -5.28 -19.78 -12.20
C PHE A 76 -4.26 -19.06 -13.10
N LEU A 77 -3.85 -17.83 -12.77
CA LEU A 77 -2.86 -17.05 -13.54
C LEU A 77 -1.54 -17.81 -13.68
N SER A 78 -1.10 -18.51 -12.63
CA SER A 78 0.13 -19.30 -12.64
C SER A 78 0.08 -20.51 -13.59
N ILE A 79 -1.09 -21.13 -13.80
CA ILE A 79 -1.24 -22.26 -14.74
C ILE A 79 -1.04 -21.79 -16.19
N PHE A 80 -1.52 -20.57 -16.50
CA PHE A 80 -1.42 -19.96 -17.83
C PHE A 80 -0.16 -19.11 -18.03
N GLY A 81 0.74 -19.04 -17.03
CA GLY A 81 1.95 -18.22 -17.11
C GLY A 81 1.68 -16.71 -17.19
N LEU A 82 0.50 -16.26 -16.76
CA LEU A 82 0.11 -14.86 -16.72
C LEU A 82 0.68 -14.18 -15.47
N PRO A 83 0.94 -12.86 -15.52
CA PRO A 83 1.45 -12.12 -14.37
C PRO A 83 0.46 -12.19 -13.21
N TRP A 84 1.00 -12.31 -11.99
CA TRP A 84 0.19 -12.42 -10.78
C TRP A 84 -0.41 -11.07 -10.39
N MET A 85 -1.58 -11.11 -9.78
CA MET A 85 -2.32 -9.94 -9.30
C MET A 85 -2.17 -9.81 -7.78
N HIS A 86 -1.92 -8.59 -7.30
CA HIS A 86 -1.81 -8.28 -5.88
C HIS A 86 -2.52 -6.96 -5.55
N ALA A 87 -2.78 -6.71 -4.26
CA ALA A 87 -3.34 -5.43 -3.82
C ALA A 87 -2.42 -4.26 -4.17
N CYS A 88 -3.01 -3.19 -4.73
CA CYS A 88 -2.29 -1.96 -5.04
C CYS A 88 -2.48 -0.94 -3.90
N LEU A 89 -1.41 -0.75 -3.12
CA LEU A 89 -1.40 0.08 -1.90
C LEU A 89 -1.85 1.53 -2.10
N PRO A 90 -1.42 2.29 -3.12
CA PRO A 90 -1.91 3.66 -3.31
C PRO A 90 -3.28 3.72 -3.98
N HIS A 91 -3.60 2.77 -4.86
CA HIS A 91 -4.83 2.81 -5.66
C HIS A 91 -6.08 2.48 -4.83
N SER A 92 -6.03 1.46 -3.97
CA SER A 92 -7.16 1.05 -3.12
C SER A 92 -7.67 2.16 -2.18
N PRO A 93 -6.83 2.82 -1.35
CA PRO A 93 -7.29 3.91 -0.48
C PRO A 93 -7.69 5.15 -1.28
N LEU A 94 -7.04 5.44 -2.41
CA LEU A 94 -7.43 6.56 -3.27
C LEU A 94 -8.80 6.33 -3.90
N HIS A 95 -9.10 5.09 -4.31
CA HIS A 95 -10.42 4.71 -4.79
C HIS A 95 -11.49 4.91 -3.70
N VAL A 96 -11.19 4.49 -2.47
CA VAL A 96 -12.08 4.71 -1.32
C VAL A 96 -12.28 6.20 -1.05
N ARG A 97 -11.22 7.00 -1.09
CA ARG A 97 -11.28 8.46 -0.92
C ARG A 97 -12.09 9.13 -2.04
N SER A 98 -12.00 8.66 -3.28
CA SER A 98 -12.80 9.19 -4.40
C SER A 98 -14.30 8.92 -4.27
N LEU A 99 -14.67 7.92 -3.46
CA LEU A 99 -16.05 7.56 -3.14
C LEU A 99 -16.50 8.11 -1.77
N ALA A 100 -15.64 8.86 -1.11
CA ALA A 100 -15.88 9.41 0.21
C ALA A 100 -16.50 10.81 0.12
N ASP A 101 -17.58 11.03 0.86
CA ASP A 101 -18.12 12.37 1.12
C ASP A 101 -17.29 12.98 2.27
N VAL A 102 -16.52 14.03 1.95
CA VAL A 102 -15.63 14.73 2.87
C VAL A 102 -16.32 16.02 3.34
N GLU A 103 -16.38 16.24 4.65
CA GLU A 103 -16.80 17.51 5.24
C GLU A 103 -15.59 18.25 5.79
N GLU A 104 -15.50 19.55 5.50
CA GLU A 104 -14.58 20.45 6.19
C GLU A 104 -15.18 20.84 7.53
N ARG A 105 -14.47 20.53 8.62
CA ARG A 105 -14.80 21.02 9.96
C ARG A 105 -13.70 21.92 10.47
N VAL A 106 -14.10 23.12 10.88
CA VAL A 106 -13.20 24.07 11.49
C VAL A 106 -13.19 23.81 12.99
N ASP A 107 -12.06 23.31 13.50
CA ASP A 107 -11.83 23.23 14.94
C ASP A 107 -10.66 24.14 15.32
N GLN A 108 -10.88 25.01 16.31
CA GLN A 108 -9.92 25.98 16.82
C GLN A 108 -9.20 26.82 15.74
N GLY A 109 -9.89 27.17 14.65
CA GLY A 109 -9.33 27.98 13.55
C GLY A 109 -8.54 27.20 12.50
N HIS A 110 -8.43 25.87 12.63
CA HIS A 110 -7.86 24.98 11.62
C HIS A 110 -8.97 24.20 10.91
N VAL A 111 -8.91 24.14 9.59
CA VAL A 111 -9.86 23.37 8.76
C VAL A 111 -9.36 21.93 8.66
N TYR A 112 -10.16 20.98 9.12
CA TYR A 112 -9.90 19.55 9.01
C TYR A 112 -10.89 18.91 8.05
N GLU A 113 -10.39 18.17 7.08
CA GLU A 113 -11.20 17.31 6.22
C GLU A 113 -11.50 15.99 6.96
N ILE A 114 -12.76 15.77 7.32
CA ILE A 114 -13.21 14.50 7.89
C ILE A 114 -14.06 13.72 6.88
N ILE A 115 -13.78 12.43 6.76
CA ILE A 115 -14.63 11.53 5.98
C ILE A 115 -15.91 11.28 6.78
N VAL A 116 -17.06 11.60 6.20
CA VAL A 116 -18.37 11.42 6.84
C VAL A 116 -18.96 10.08 6.48
N LYS A 117 -18.91 9.74 5.20
CA LYS A 117 -19.48 8.51 4.66
C LYS A 117 -18.77 8.12 3.37
N VAL A 118 -18.54 6.83 3.19
CA VAL A 118 -18.04 6.27 1.93
C VAL A 118 -19.16 5.53 1.20
N ARG A 119 -19.25 5.74 -0.11
CA ARG A 119 -20.16 5.00 -1.00
C ARG A 119 -19.53 3.68 -1.43
N GLU A 120 -19.85 2.62 -0.71
CA GLU A 120 -19.38 1.28 -1.06
C GLU A 120 -20.13 0.71 -2.27
N THR A 121 -19.50 0.76 -3.44
CA THR A 121 -20.07 0.26 -4.69
C THR A 121 -19.24 -0.87 -5.28
N ARG A 122 -19.91 -1.87 -5.86
CA ARG A 122 -19.24 -2.96 -6.61
C ARG A 122 -19.08 -2.63 -8.09
N ILE A 123 -19.90 -1.71 -8.59
CA ILE A 123 -19.98 -1.35 -10.01
C ILE A 123 -18.73 -0.60 -10.45
N THR A 124 -18.16 0.26 -9.61
CA THR A 124 -16.97 1.05 -9.96
C THR A 124 -15.76 0.17 -10.23
N GLY A 125 -15.49 -0.80 -9.35
CA GLY A 125 -14.40 -1.76 -9.55
C GLY A 125 -14.64 -2.64 -10.78
N LEU A 126 -15.87 -3.11 -10.99
CA LEU A 126 -16.21 -3.92 -12.17
C LEU A 126 -16.08 -3.11 -13.46
N SER A 127 -16.60 -1.88 -13.50
CA SER A 127 -16.52 -1.01 -14.66
C SER A 127 -15.08 -0.66 -14.98
N SER A 128 -14.25 -0.30 -13.99
CA SER A 128 -12.82 -0.05 -14.20
C SER A 128 -12.11 -1.24 -14.85
N ASN A 129 -12.34 -2.46 -14.37
CA ASN A 129 -11.73 -3.66 -14.96
C ASN A 129 -12.24 -3.95 -16.39
N ILE A 130 -13.54 -3.73 -16.66
CA ILE A 130 -14.10 -3.85 -18.01
C ILE A 130 -13.49 -2.80 -18.95
N LEU A 131 -13.36 -1.55 -18.50
CA LEU A 131 -12.74 -0.48 -19.29
C LEU A 131 -11.26 -0.76 -19.56
N ILE A 132 -10.52 -1.34 -18.60
CA ILE A 132 -9.14 -1.80 -18.83
C ILE A 132 -9.12 -2.88 -19.91
N GLY A 133 -10.02 -3.86 -19.86
CA GLY A 133 -10.14 -4.88 -20.92
C GLY A 133 -10.49 -4.27 -22.28
N LEU A 134 -11.44 -3.33 -22.32
CA LEU A 134 -11.83 -2.63 -23.55
C LEU A 134 -10.69 -1.78 -24.12
N SER A 135 -9.83 -1.21 -23.26
CA SER A 135 -8.69 -0.41 -23.68
C SER A 135 -7.69 -1.19 -24.55
N MET A 136 -7.66 -2.52 -24.45
CA MET A 136 -6.83 -3.36 -25.32
C MET A 136 -7.26 -3.27 -26.80
N PHE A 137 -8.55 -3.08 -27.09
CA PHE A 137 -9.06 -2.88 -28.45
C PHE A 137 -8.80 -1.46 -28.99
N MET A 138 -8.44 -0.54 -28.10
CA MET A 138 -8.16 0.87 -28.41
C MET A 138 -6.65 1.15 -28.58
N LEU A 139 -5.83 0.08 -28.59
CA LEU A 139 -4.41 0.12 -28.93
C LEU A 139 -4.24 -0.08 -30.45
N PRO A 140 -3.53 0.80 -31.20
CA PRO A 140 -2.73 1.94 -30.75
C PRO A 140 -3.45 3.31 -30.79
N TYR A 141 -4.51 3.46 -31.59
CA TYR A 141 -5.32 4.69 -31.66
C TYR A 141 -6.67 4.45 -30.97
N PRO A 142 -7.17 5.32 -30.07
CA PRO A 142 -6.75 6.68 -29.70
C PRO A 142 -5.84 6.83 -28.46
N LEU A 143 -5.49 5.74 -27.76
CA LEU A 143 -4.71 5.84 -26.52
C LEU A 143 -3.33 6.50 -26.71
N ALA A 144 -2.72 6.38 -27.89
CA ALA A 144 -1.45 7.04 -28.23
C ALA A 144 -1.51 8.58 -28.23
N TYR A 145 -2.70 9.19 -28.26
CA TYR A 145 -2.83 10.65 -28.17
C TYR A 145 -2.60 11.20 -26.76
N ILE A 146 -2.65 10.36 -25.72
CA ILE A 146 -2.43 10.78 -24.34
C ILE A 146 -0.92 10.91 -24.11
N PRO A 147 -0.38 12.13 -23.91
CA PRO A 147 1.06 12.31 -23.69
C PRO A 147 1.48 11.67 -22.36
N THR A 148 2.63 11.01 -22.34
CA THR A 148 3.17 10.39 -21.11
C THR A 148 3.37 11.42 -19.99
N ALA A 149 3.69 12.66 -20.33
CA ALA A 149 3.83 13.76 -19.37
C ALA A 149 2.56 14.04 -18.56
N VAL A 150 1.36 13.81 -19.14
CA VAL A 150 0.10 13.97 -18.41
C VAL A 150 -0.07 12.85 -17.38
N LEU A 151 0.32 11.62 -17.74
CA LEU A 151 0.30 10.48 -16.82
C LEU A 151 1.30 10.66 -15.68
N ASP A 152 2.50 11.17 -15.96
CA ASP A 152 3.51 11.47 -14.94
C ASP A 152 3.00 12.54 -13.95
N GLY A 153 2.34 13.58 -14.46
CA GLY A 153 1.68 14.60 -13.62
C GLY A 153 0.58 14.01 -12.74
N LEU A 154 -0.23 13.09 -13.28
CA LEU A 154 -1.24 12.36 -12.51
C LEU A 154 -0.60 11.49 -11.42
N PHE A 155 0.46 10.75 -11.73
CA PHE A 155 1.19 9.94 -10.75
C PHE A 155 1.79 10.79 -9.62
N LEU A 156 2.36 11.95 -9.95
CA LEU A 156 2.89 12.87 -8.94
C LEU A 156 1.78 13.43 -8.05
N TYR A 157 0.64 13.82 -8.63
CA TYR A 157 -0.53 14.25 -7.87
C TYR A 157 -1.04 13.14 -6.92
N MET A 158 -1.14 11.90 -7.41
CA MET A 158 -1.54 10.75 -6.59
C MET A 158 -0.54 10.47 -5.46
N ALA A 159 0.76 10.60 -5.73
CA ALA A 159 1.79 10.42 -4.72
C ALA A 159 1.70 11.47 -3.60
N VAL A 160 1.50 12.75 -3.95
CA VAL A 160 1.36 13.85 -2.97
C VAL A 160 0.06 13.72 -2.19
N THR A 161 -1.06 13.43 -2.85
CA THR A 161 -2.35 13.28 -2.15
C THR A 161 -2.41 12.06 -1.23
N ALA A 162 -1.63 11.00 -1.51
CA ALA A 162 -1.49 9.86 -0.61
C ALA A 162 -0.72 10.17 0.69
N LEU A 163 0.07 11.25 0.72
CA LEU A 163 0.74 11.72 1.95
C LEU A 163 -0.23 12.50 2.85
N ASN A 164 -1.25 13.14 2.28
CA ASN A 164 -2.25 13.90 3.04
C ASN A 164 -3.14 12.97 3.87
N GLY A 165 -3.11 13.13 5.19
CA GLY A 165 -3.81 12.28 6.15
C GLY A 165 -2.98 11.11 6.69
N ASN A 166 -1.70 11.01 6.31
CA ASN A 166 -0.78 10.06 6.91
C ASN A 166 -0.19 10.62 8.21
N GLN A 167 -0.51 9.96 9.35
CA GLN A 167 -0.03 10.36 10.67
C GLN A 167 1.50 10.40 10.78
N MET A 168 2.21 9.51 10.10
CA MET A 168 3.68 9.54 10.08
C MET A 168 4.19 10.80 9.40
N PHE A 169 3.59 11.17 8.26
CA PHE A 169 3.98 12.37 7.53
C PHE A 169 3.67 13.65 8.32
N GLU A 170 2.50 13.73 8.97
CA GLU A 170 2.16 14.83 9.88
C GLU A 170 3.22 14.99 10.98
N ARG A 171 3.67 13.88 11.60
CA ARG A 171 4.71 13.91 12.64
C ARG A 171 6.08 14.30 12.11
N ILE A 172 6.39 13.95 10.86
CA ILE A 172 7.62 14.41 10.20
C ILE A 172 7.55 15.92 9.97
N THR A 173 6.41 16.45 9.53
CA THR A 173 6.21 17.90 9.38
C THR A 173 6.39 18.63 10.73
N LEU A 174 5.91 18.03 11.83
CA LEU A 174 6.14 18.57 13.18
C LEU A 174 7.63 18.66 13.58
N LEU A 175 8.54 17.88 12.98
CA LEU A 175 9.98 18.03 13.24
C LEU A 175 10.55 19.35 12.67
N PHE A 176 9.93 19.87 11.60
CA PHE A 176 10.36 21.08 10.92
C PHE A 176 9.51 22.31 11.28
N MET A 177 8.46 22.14 12.07
CA MET A 177 7.54 23.21 12.44
C MET A 177 8.00 23.90 13.74
N GLU A 178 7.83 25.22 13.80
CA GLU A 178 8.12 25.96 15.03
C GLU A 178 7.05 25.70 16.10
N GLN A 179 7.47 25.66 17.38
CA GLN A 179 6.61 25.27 18.51
C GLN A 179 5.35 26.13 18.65
N ALA A 180 5.43 27.41 18.29
CA ALA A 180 4.30 28.35 18.36
C ALA A 180 3.19 28.04 17.34
N ALA A 181 3.51 27.31 16.26
CA ALA A 181 2.59 27.03 15.17
C ALA A 181 2.00 25.60 15.25
N TYR A 182 2.26 24.85 16.34
CA TYR A 182 1.77 23.48 16.47
C TYR A 182 0.23 23.46 16.48
N PRO A 183 -0.40 22.65 15.61
CA PRO A 183 -1.85 22.50 15.63
C PRO A 183 -2.27 21.86 16.96
N PRO A 184 -3.43 22.23 17.53
CA PRO A 184 -3.90 21.72 18.80
C PRO A 184 -4.46 20.29 18.71
N ASN A 185 -3.64 19.33 18.29
CA ASN A 185 -4.04 17.92 18.17
C ASN A 185 -4.07 17.19 19.52
N HIS A 186 -4.92 16.17 19.65
CA HIS A 186 -5.11 15.39 20.89
C HIS A 186 -3.82 14.77 21.44
N TYR A 187 -2.98 14.21 20.59
CA TYR A 187 -1.72 13.56 20.99
C TYR A 187 -0.64 14.56 21.41
N ILE A 188 -0.63 15.78 20.85
CA ILE A 188 0.32 16.85 21.19
C ILE A 188 0.09 17.36 22.62
N ARG A 189 -1.17 17.30 23.10
CA ARG A 189 -1.53 17.70 24.48
C ARG A 189 -1.17 16.67 25.54
N ARG A 190 -1.10 15.37 25.18
CA ARG A 190 -0.93 14.26 26.15
C ARG A 190 0.49 13.74 26.26
N VAL A 191 1.32 13.95 25.24
CA VAL A 191 2.67 13.39 25.15
C VAL A 191 3.72 14.51 25.15
N PRO A 192 4.78 14.43 25.97
CA PRO A 192 5.84 15.42 25.93
C PRO A 192 6.55 15.39 24.57
N GLN A 193 6.81 16.56 24.00
CA GLN A 193 7.32 16.75 22.63
C GLN A 193 8.60 15.95 22.35
N ARG A 194 9.52 15.86 23.32
CA ARG A 194 10.77 15.09 23.17
C ARG A 194 10.51 13.62 22.84
N ASN A 195 9.45 13.03 23.39
CA ASN A 195 9.09 11.63 23.13
C ASN A 195 8.45 11.47 21.75
N ILE A 196 7.69 12.48 21.29
CA ILE A 196 7.16 12.52 19.92
C ILE A 196 8.31 12.55 18.92
N HIS A 197 9.29 13.46 19.09
CA HIS A 197 10.42 13.55 18.17
C HIS A 197 11.31 12.31 18.18
N LYS A 198 11.58 11.70 19.35
CA LYS A 198 12.29 10.42 19.44
C LYS A 198 11.57 9.31 18.66
N PHE A 199 10.25 9.23 18.79
CA PHE A 199 9.43 8.27 18.06
C PHE A 199 9.49 8.51 16.54
N THR A 200 9.30 9.76 16.09
CA THR A 200 9.33 10.11 14.68
C THR A 200 10.70 9.83 14.06
N ILE A 201 11.80 10.17 14.75
CA ILE A 201 13.16 9.88 14.26
C ILE A 201 13.36 8.37 14.09
N LEU A 202 12.89 7.56 15.04
CA LEU A 202 12.97 6.11 14.93
C LEU A 202 12.16 5.58 13.72
N GLN A 203 10.96 6.12 13.47
CA GLN A 203 10.17 5.77 12.29
C GLN A 203 10.84 6.21 10.98
N VAL A 204 11.47 7.38 10.95
CA VAL A 204 12.22 7.86 9.78
C VAL A 204 13.42 6.98 9.51
N ILE A 205 14.16 6.54 10.54
CA ILE A 205 15.26 5.57 10.38
C ILE A 205 14.74 4.27 9.79
N GLN A 206 13.62 3.74 10.31
CA GLN A 206 12.99 2.52 9.77
C GLN A 206 12.59 2.68 8.30
N LEU A 207 11.98 3.82 7.93
CA LEU A 207 11.62 4.14 6.56
C LEU A 207 12.86 4.24 5.65
N VAL A 208 13.92 4.91 6.08
CA VAL A 208 15.17 5.02 5.31
C VAL A 208 15.80 3.66 5.07
N VAL A 209 15.82 2.79 6.10
CA VAL A 209 16.28 1.40 5.95
C VAL A 209 15.43 0.69 4.90
N MET A 210 14.10 0.72 5.02
CA MET A 210 13.20 0.11 4.03
C MET A 210 13.40 0.65 2.61
N CYS A 211 13.49 1.96 2.44
CA CYS A 211 13.70 2.61 1.15
C CYS A 211 15.05 2.20 0.55
N SER A 212 16.11 2.10 1.35
CA SER A 212 17.43 1.68 0.88
C SER A 212 17.41 0.27 0.29
N PHE A 213 16.68 -0.66 0.91
CA PHE A 213 16.49 -2.01 0.37
C PHE A 213 15.54 -2.05 -0.83
N GLY A 214 14.49 -1.22 -0.83
CA GLY A 214 13.50 -1.16 -1.93
C GLY A 214 14.04 -0.55 -3.22
N PHE A 215 14.86 0.50 -3.12
CA PHE A 215 15.48 1.17 -4.26
C PHE A 215 16.79 0.52 -4.70
N ALA A 216 17.25 -0.53 -4.00
CA ALA A 216 18.44 -1.26 -4.41
C ALA A 216 18.27 -1.87 -5.82
N PRO A 217 19.28 -1.74 -6.71
CA PRO A 217 19.21 -2.29 -8.07
C PRO A 217 19.25 -3.83 -8.11
N TYR A 218 19.68 -4.47 -7.01
CA TYR A 218 19.81 -5.91 -6.91
C TYR A 218 18.45 -6.60 -6.75
N ALA A 219 18.08 -7.47 -7.68
CA ALA A 219 16.83 -8.24 -7.63
C ALA A 219 16.69 -9.08 -6.34
N TYR A 220 17.81 -9.60 -5.82
CA TYR A 220 17.85 -10.38 -4.57
C TYR A 220 17.42 -9.56 -3.34
N MET A 221 17.72 -8.25 -3.31
CA MET A 221 17.32 -7.39 -2.18
C MET A 221 15.80 -7.19 -2.13
N LYS A 222 15.15 -7.12 -3.30
CA LYS A 222 13.68 -7.01 -3.40
C LYS A 222 12.98 -8.26 -2.87
N MET A 223 13.59 -9.44 -3.01
CA MET A 223 13.05 -10.68 -2.45
C MET A 223 13.12 -10.74 -0.92
N MET A 224 14.01 -9.98 -0.29
CA MET A 224 14.14 -9.88 1.18
C MET A 224 13.19 -8.85 1.81
N PHE A 225 12.55 -8.01 0.99
CA PHE A 225 11.62 -6.98 1.44
C PHE A 225 10.49 -7.48 2.38
N PRO A 226 9.84 -8.64 2.14
CA PRO A 226 8.80 -9.16 3.04
C PRO A 226 9.35 -9.52 4.42
N VAL A 227 10.56 -10.08 4.45
CA VAL A 227 11.24 -10.47 5.69
C VAL A 227 11.60 -9.22 6.49
N LEU A 228 12.08 -8.17 5.81
CA LEU A 228 12.34 -6.86 6.44
C LEU A 228 11.07 -6.23 7.00
N LEU A 229 9.96 -6.25 6.24
CA LEU A 229 8.63 -5.82 6.70
C LEU A 229 8.20 -6.56 7.97
N LEU A 230 8.34 -7.88 7.99
CA LEU A 230 8.02 -8.68 9.16
C LEU A 230 8.95 -8.38 10.34
N MET A 231 10.22 -8.09 10.09
CA MET A 231 11.18 -7.72 11.13
C MET A 231 10.86 -6.37 11.79
N LEU A 232 10.15 -5.47 11.12
CA LEU A 232 9.69 -4.21 11.72
C LEU A 232 8.62 -4.43 12.82
N LEU A 233 7.85 -5.52 12.77
CA LEU A 233 6.87 -5.85 13.81
C LEU A 233 7.49 -6.12 15.19
N PRO A 234 8.50 -7.02 15.35
CA PRO A 234 9.16 -7.20 16.64
C PRO A 234 9.98 -5.98 17.05
N VAL A 235 10.54 -5.21 16.10
CA VAL A 235 11.16 -3.92 16.43
C VAL A 235 10.12 -3.01 17.11
N ARG A 236 8.91 -2.91 16.56
CA ARG A 236 7.81 -2.15 17.15
C ARG A 236 7.36 -2.69 18.51
N HIS A 237 7.26 -4.01 18.70
CA HIS A 237 6.71 -4.58 19.93
C HIS A 237 7.75 -4.77 21.06
N LYS A 238 9.04 -4.95 20.74
CA LYS A 238 10.09 -5.20 21.75
C LYS A 238 11.02 -4.00 21.96
N ILE A 239 11.41 -3.31 20.89
CA ILE A 239 12.43 -2.25 20.95
C ILE A 239 11.79 -0.91 21.31
N VAL A 240 10.70 -0.53 20.64
CA VAL A 240 10.05 0.78 20.88
C VAL A 240 9.56 0.97 22.33
N PRO A 241 8.91 -0.02 22.99
CA PRO A 241 8.45 0.13 24.38
C PRO A 241 9.59 0.19 25.40
N HIS A 242 10.82 -0.19 25.01
CA HIS A 242 11.99 -0.02 25.86
C HIS A 242 12.49 1.43 25.88
N PHE A 243 12.27 2.18 24.79
CA PHE A 243 12.72 3.57 24.66
C PHE A 243 11.65 4.61 25.03
N ILE A 244 10.36 4.25 24.97
CA ILE A 244 9.23 5.15 25.21
C ILE A 244 8.24 4.44 26.13
N GLU A 245 7.76 5.13 27.17
CA GLU A 245 6.75 4.56 28.08
C GLU A 245 5.49 4.14 27.32
N ALA A 246 4.94 2.98 27.70
CA ALA A 246 3.74 2.41 27.07
C ALA A 246 2.54 3.37 27.06
N LYS A 247 2.43 4.25 28.07
CA LYS A 247 1.39 5.28 28.15
C LYS A 247 1.46 6.29 27.00
N TYR A 248 2.68 6.73 26.64
CA TYR A 248 2.88 7.67 25.53
C TYR A 248 2.72 6.99 24.18
N LEU A 249 3.14 5.73 24.06
CA LEU A 249 2.88 4.90 22.87
C LEU A 249 1.39 4.71 22.62
N ALA A 250 0.60 4.40 23.66
CA ALA A 250 -0.86 4.28 23.53
C ALA A 250 -1.53 5.61 23.14
N ALA A 251 -0.99 6.74 23.57
CA ALA A 251 -1.49 8.07 23.17
C ALA A 251 -1.08 8.44 21.73
N LEU A 252 0.08 7.96 21.26
CA LEU A 252 0.55 8.13 19.89
C LEU A 252 -0.17 7.20 18.91
N ASP A 253 -0.51 5.97 19.32
CA ASP A 253 -1.22 4.98 18.51
C ASP A 253 -2.76 5.08 18.66
N GLY A 254 -3.23 5.90 19.61
CA GLY A 254 -4.64 6.03 19.96
C GLY A 254 -5.49 6.52 18.80
N GLN A 255 -6.46 5.70 18.40
CA GLN A 255 -7.36 5.92 17.24
C GLN A 255 -8.43 7.01 17.42
N HIS A 256 -8.32 7.87 18.43
CA HIS A 256 -9.28 8.94 18.63
C HIS A 256 -8.88 10.18 17.81
N GLN A 257 -9.17 10.10 16.52
CA GLN A 257 -9.48 11.26 15.67
C GLN A 257 -10.89 11.76 15.97
#